data_AF-A0A0A8Q7V1-F1
#
_entry.id   AF-A0A0A8Q7V1-F1
#
_cell.length_a   1.000
_cell.length_b   1.000
_cell.length_c   1.000
_cell.angle_alpha   90.00
_cell.angle_beta   90.00
_cell.angle_gamma   90.00
#
_symmetry.space_group_name_H-M   'P 1'
#
loop_
_entity.id
_entity.type
_entity.pdbx_description
1 polymer ?
#
loop_
_entity_poly.entity_id
_entity_poly.type
_entity_poly.pdbx_seq_one_letter_code
_entity_poly.pdbx_strand_id
1 'polypeptide(L)'
;MDLGWQELLIVLLIALLVFGGSKLAGLGKASGKAIREFKEETQGLNAKKNAQGQADAQASQPAVPPTVVTPNTAQPQSGQGAQGQPGGQVVNGEVVDPPQNS
;
A
#
# COMPACT_ATOMS: atom_id res chain seq x y z
N MET A 1 11.80 41.51 -14.95
CA MET A 1 12.40 40.36 -15.65
C MET A 1 11.37 39.26 -15.55
N ASP A 2 10.41 39.32 -16.45
CA ASP A 2 9.18 38.57 -16.34
C ASP A 2 9.40 37.25 -17.06
N LEU A 3 9.43 36.17 -16.30
CA LEU A 3 9.40 34.82 -16.85
C LEU A 3 7.98 34.61 -17.39
N GLY A 4 7.78 34.96 -18.65
CA GLY A 4 6.51 34.87 -19.33
C GLY A 4 6.17 33.45 -19.76
N TRP A 5 4.97 33.28 -20.31
CA TRP A 5 4.53 32.00 -20.85
C TRP A 5 5.40 31.52 -22.01
N GLN A 6 6.05 32.43 -22.75
CA GLN A 6 6.96 32.08 -23.83
C GLN A 6 8.24 31.41 -23.31
N GLU A 7 8.86 31.94 -22.27
CA GLU A 7 10.04 31.34 -21.63
C GLU A 7 9.70 29.96 -21.03
N LEU A 8 8.55 29.83 -20.37
CA LEU A 8 8.11 28.53 -19.85
C LEU A 8 7.89 27.50 -20.96
N LEU A 9 7.33 27.90 -22.11
CA LEU A 9 7.16 27.00 -23.25
C LEU A 9 8.50 26.53 -23.82
N ILE A 10 9.50 27.41 -23.89
CA ILE A 10 10.85 27.07 -24.36
C ILE A 10 11.52 26.08 -23.39
N VAL A 11 11.45 26.34 -22.08
CA VAL A 11 11.99 25.44 -21.06
C VAL A 11 11.26 24.09 -21.09
N LEU A 12 9.95 24.10 -21.24
CA LEU A 12 9.14 22.90 -21.38
C LEU A 12 9.57 22.09 -22.62
N LEU A 13 9.80 22.74 -23.76
CA LEU A 13 10.27 22.07 -24.97
C LEU A 13 11.63 21.39 -24.77
N ILE A 14 12.58 22.07 -24.12
CA ILE A 14 13.89 21.49 -23.78
C ILE A 14 13.73 20.32 -22.81
N ALA A 15 12.88 20.45 -21.78
CA ALA A 15 12.57 19.37 -20.86
C ALA A 15 11.94 18.18 -21.59
N LEU A 16 11.06 18.41 -22.57
CA LEU A 16 10.48 17.34 -23.40
C LEU A 16 11.54 16.63 -24.26
N LEU A 17 12.57 17.33 -24.73
CA LEU A 17 13.67 16.70 -25.47
C LEU A 17 14.53 15.80 -24.56
N VAL A 18 14.81 16.24 -23.33
CA VAL A 18 15.61 15.48 -22.36
C VAL A 18 14.84 14.31 -21.77
N PHE A 19 13.63 14.55 -21.28
CA PHE A 19 12.80 13.54 -20.59
C PHE A 19 11.95 12.71 -21.57
N GLY A 20 11.65 13.24 -22.75
CA GLY A 20 10.70 12.66 -23.70
C GLY A 20 9.24 12.96 -23.33
N GLY A 21 8.40 13.16 -24.35
CA GLY A 21 6.96 13.37 -24.16
C GLY A 21 6.27 12.21 -23.43
N SER A 22 6.72 10.98 -23.64
CA SER A 22 6.11 9.78 -23.02
C SER A 22 6.31 9.72 -21.50
N LYS A 23 7.48 10.14 -20.97
CA LYS A 23 7.73 10.13 -19.52
C LYS A 23 6.96 11.24 -18.81
N LEU A 24 6.95 12.45 -19.37
CA LEU A 24 6.14 13.56 -18.84
C LEU A 24 4.64 13.26 -18.89
N ALA A 25 4.14 12.67 -19.99
CA ALA A 25 2.74 12.26 -20.08
C ALA A 25 2.39 11.14 -19.10
N GLY A 26 3.30 10.20 -18.84
CA GLY A 26 3.14 9.17 -17.83
C GLY A 26 2.99 9.75 -16.43
N LEU A 27 3.93 10.63 -16.04
CA LEU A 27 3.89 11.33 -14.75
C LEU A 27 2.66 12.22 -14.61
N GLY A 28 2.31 12.98 -15.64
CA GLY A 28 1.13 13.84 -15.66
C GLY A 28 -0.18 13.06 -15.49
N LYS A 29 -0.30 11.89 -16.14
CA LYS A 29 -1.47 11.00 -15.96
C LYS A 29 -1.58 10.46 -14.53
N ALA A 30 -0.47 10.03 -13.94
CA ALA A 30 -0.45 9.52 -12.56
C ALA A 30 -0.79 10.64 -11.55
N SER A 31 -0.14 11.80 -11.66
CA SER A 31 -0.42 12.96 -10.80
C SER A 31 -1.83 13.48 -10.98
N GLY A 32 -2.33 13.55 -12.21
CA GLY A 32 -3.71 13.99 -12.50
C GLY A 32 -4.77 13.07 -11.89
N LYS A 33 -4.54 11.75 -11.92
CA LYS A 33 -5.41 10.77 -11.25
C LYS A 33 -5.41 10.98 -9.73
N ALA A 34 -4.24 11.14 -9.12
CA ALA A 34 -4.11 11.39 -7.70
C ALA A 34 -4.81 12.69 -7.25
N ILE A 35 -4.63 13.79 -8.00
CA ILE A 35 -5.28 15.08 -7.72
C ILE A 35 -6.80 14.96 -7.85
N ARG A 36 -7.29 14.22 -8.85
CA ARG A 36 -8.72 14.00 -9.05
C ARG A 36 -9.34 13.23 -7.90
N GLU A 37 -8.74 12.11 -7.50
CA GLU A 37 -9.18 11.29 -6.36
C GLU A 37 -9.15 12.10 -5.07
N PHE A 38 -8.06 12.83 -4.82
CA PHE A 38 -7.96 13.73 -3.66
C PHE A 38 -9.09 14.77 -3.64
N LYS A 39 -9.41 15.37 -4.80
CA LYS A 39 -10.48 16.36 -4.91
C LYS A 39 -11.86 15.73 -4.70
N GLU A 40 -12.12 14.55 -5.25
CA GLU A 40 -13.39 13.82 -5.07
C GLU A 40 -13.64 13.48 -3.59
N GLU A 41 -12.64 12.92 -2.91
CA GLU A 41 -12.70 12.61 -1.46
C GLU A 41 -12.86 13.89 -0.62
N THR A 42 -12.07 14.93 -0.91
CA THR A 42 -12.15 16.22 -0.20
C THR A 42 -13.49 16.91 -0.42
N GLN A 43 -14.07 16.81 -1.62
CA GLN A 43 -15.41 17.33 -1.90
C GLN A 43 -16.49 16.57 -1.13
N GLY A 44 -16.38 15.24 -0.99
CA GLY A 44 -17.28 14.43 -0.16
C GLY A 44 -17.27 14.84 1.32
N LEU A 45 -16.09 15.13 1.88
CA LEU A 45 -15.94 15.64 3.25
C LEU A 45 -16.58 17.02 3.45
N ASN A 46 -16.40 17.93 2.48
CA ASN A 46 -17.01 19.26 2.53
C ASN A 46 -18.53 19.21 2.33
N ALA A 47 -19.04 18.32 1.48
CA ALA A 47 -20.47 18.10 1.30
C ALA A 47 -21.14 17.59 2.58
N LYS A 48 -20.49 16.66 3.31
CA LYS A 48 -20.99 16.15 4.60
C LYS A 48 -21.04 17.24 5.68
N LYS A 49 -20.08 18.17 5.68
CA LYS A 49 -20.06 19.31 6.60
C LYS A 49 -21.22 20.29 6.40
N ASN A 50 -21.74 20.42 5.17
CA ASN A 50 -22.90 21.28 4.87
C ASN A 50 -24.26 20.58 5.08
N ALA A 51 -24.31 19.25 5.17
CA ALA A 51 -25.52 18.49 5.50
C ALA A 51 -25.68 18.20 7.01
N GLN A 52 -24.58 18.23 7.78
CA GLN A 52 -24.56 17.95 9.22
C GLN A 52 -24.73 19.22 10.09
N GLY A 53 -25.40 20.26 9.57
CA GLY A 53 -25.73 21.47 10.34
C GLY A 53 -27.01 21.33 11.20
N GLN A 54 -27.65 20.16 11.22
CA GLN A 54 -28.96 19.99 11.83
C GLN A 54 -29.17 18.58 12.42
N ALA A 55 -28.28 18.09 13.28
CA ALA A 55 -28.52 16.83 14.01
C ALA A 55 -27.73 16.63 15.32
N ASP A 56 -27.08 17.63 15.92
CA ASP A 56 -26.27 17.40 17.13
C ASP A 56 -26.57 18.43 18.23
N ALA A 57 -27.75 18.28 18.84
CA ALA A 57 -28.06 18.86 20.14
C ALA A 57 -28.91 17.86 20.96
N GLN A 58 -28.34 16.73 21.36
CA GLN A 58 -28.87 15.99 22.51
C GLN A 58 -27.80 15.17 23.26
N ALA A 59 -27.45 15.73 24.42
CA ALA A 59 -27.16 15.08 25.69
C ALA A 59 -25.94 14.15 25.85
N SER A 60 -24.95 14.69 26.59
CA SER A 60 -24.46 14.14 27.87
C SER A 60 -23.79 12.76 27.89
N GLN A 61 -22.49 12.81 28.18
CA GLN A 61 -21.55 11.75 28.57
C GLN A 61 -22.13 10.75 29.60
N PRO A 62 -21.68 9.49 29.56
CA PRO A 62 -20.86 9.02 30.70
C PRO A 62 -19.44 8.58 30.29
N ALA A 63 -18.46 9.08 31.03
CA ALA A 63 -17.09 8.58 31.02
C ALA A 63 -17.02 7.14 31.58
N VAL A 64 -16.26 6.25 30.93
CA VAL A 64 -15.33 5.28 31.56
C VAL A 64 -14.36 4.69 30.48
N PRO A 65 -13.10 4.37 30.86
CA PRO A 65 -11.89 4.31 30.00
C PRO A 65 -11.71 3.06 29.11
N PRO A 66 -10.74 3.06 28.16
CA PRO A 66 -10.53 1.96 27.21
C PRO A 66 -10.09 0.66 27.90
N THR A 67 -10.93 -0.37 27.81
CA THR A 67 -10.50 -1.75 28.01
C THR A 67 -9.89 -2.27 26.71
N VAL A 68 -8.57 -2.37 26.74
CA VAL A 68 -7.63 -3.12 25.91
C VAL A 68 -8.28 -4.22 25.05
N VAL A 69 -8.28 -4.05 23.72
CA VAL A 69 -8.27 -5.19 22.79
C VAL A 69 -6.80 -5.50 22.52
N THR A 70 -6.27 -6.44 23.29
CA THR A 70 -4.99 -7.10 23.01
C THR A 70 -4.98 -7.57 21.56
N PRO A 71 -4.01 -7.18 20.72
CA PRO A 71 -3.82 -7.85 19.44
C PRO A 71 -3.53 -9.31 19.75
N ASN A 72 -4.46 -10.18 19.36
CA ASN A 72 -4.34 -11.61 19.53
C ASN A 72 -3.12 -12.12 18.74
N THR A 73 -1.95 -12.12 19.37
CA THR A 73 -0.77 -12.88 18.95
C THR A 73 -0.94 -14.31 19.44
N ALA A 74 -1.83 -15.07 18.79
CA ALA A 74 -1.91 -16.52 18.92
C ALA A 74 -2.74 -17.10 17.75
N GLN A 75 -2.12 -17.20 16.58
CA GLN A 75 -2.54 -18.14 15.54
C GLN A 75 -1.37 -19.08 15.28
N PRO A 76 -1.31 -20.25 15.93
CA PRO A 76 -0.49 -21.35 15.46
C PRO A 76 -1.26 -22.12 14.37
N GLN A 77 -0.51 -22.55 13.35
CA GLN A 77 -0.85 -23.55 12.33
C GLN A 77 -1.55 -23.07 11.04
N SER A 78 -0.73 -22.53 10.15
CA SER A 78 -0.76 -22.91 8.73
C SER A 78 0.67 -22.87 8.20
N GLY A 79 1.34 -24.02 8.20
CA GLY A 79 2.77 -24.10 7.85
C GLY A 79 3.25 -25.54 7.78
N GLN A 80 2.48 -26.39 7.11
CA GLN A 80 2.95 -27.69 6.64
C GLN A 80 3.99 -27.42 5.55
N GLY A 81 5.25 -27.43 5.94
CA GLY A 81 6.37 -27.02 5.10
C GLY A 81 7.70 -27.37 5.75
N ALA A 82 7.83 -28.61 6.23
CA ALA A 82 9.10 -29.20 6.64
C ALA A 82 9.37 -30.44 5.77
N GLN A 83 9.59 -30.23 4.47
CA GLN A 83 10.38 -31.14 3.64
C GLN A 83 11.81 -30.63 3.62
N GLY A 84 12.47 -30.76 4.78
CA GLY A 84 13.93 -30.80 4.87
C GLY A 84 14.30 -32.27 4.96
N GLN A 85 14.86 -32.79 3.88
CA GLN A 85 15.40 -34.14 3.77
C GLN A 85 16.71 -34.22 4.57
N PRO A 86 16.88 -35.24 5.43
CA PRO A 86 18.17 -35.88 5.55
C PRO A 86 18.04 -37.39 5.32
N GLY A 87 18.80 -37.86 4.32
CA GLY A 87 19.29 -39.23 4.14
C GLY A 87 18.45 -40.41 4.63
N GLY A 88 17.80 -41.11 3.69
CA GLY A 88 17.21 -42.42 3.91
C GLY A 88 16.22 -42.77 2.80
N GLN A 89 16.71 -43.03 1.58
CA GLN A 89 15.85 -43.52 0.49
C GLN A 89 15.49 -44.98 0.77
N VAL A 90 14.31 -45.20 1.35
CA VAL A 90 13.70 -46.53 1.41
C VAL A 90 13.08 -46.85 0.06
N VAL A 91 13.83 -47.54 -0.81
CA VAL A 91 13.30 -48.09 -2.07
C VAL A 91 13.03 -49.58 -1.85
N ASN A 92 11.75 -49.97 -1.98
CA ASN A 92 11.28 -51.36 -1.93
C ASN A 92 11.59 -52.17 -0.67
N GLY A 93 11.50 -51.55 0.52
CA GLY A 93 11.38 -52.29 1.79
C GLY A 93 12.68 -52.78 2.44
N GLU A 94 13.85 -52.40 1.93
CA GLU A 94 15.14 -52.69 2.56
C GLU A 94 15.80 -51.39 3.06
N VAL A 95 16.18 -51.37 4.35
CA VAL A 95 16.91 -50.24 4.94
C VAL A 95 18.38 -50.35 4.51
N VAL A 96 18.79 -49.46 3.60
CA VAL A 96 20.19 -49.36 3.15
C VAL A 96 21.01 -48.69 4.26
N ASP A 97 21.89 -49.45 4.90
CA ASP A 97 22.87 -48.94 5.87
C ASP A 97 23.86 -47.95 5.22
N PRO A 98 24.25 -46.87 5.93
CA PRO A 98 25.23 -45.93 5.41
C PRO A 98 26.64 -46.54 5.40
N PRO A 99 27.52 -46.11 4.47
CA PRO A 99 28.86 -46.67 4.36
C PRO A 99 29.69 -46.37 5.61
N GLN A 100 30.20 -47.41 6.27
CA GLN A 100 31.20 -47.26 7.33
C GLN A 100 32.56 -46.94 6.70
N ASN A 101 33.04 -45.73 6.97
CA ASN A 101 34.34 -45.24 6.54
C ASN A 101 35.44 -45.78 7.48
N SER A 102 36.52 -46.34 6.91
CA SER A 102 37.79 -46.63 7.60
C SER A 102 38.86 -45.65 7.17
#